data_AF-A0A818JYH2-F1
#
_entry.id   AF-A0A818JYH2-F1
#
_cell.length_a   1.000
_cell.length_b   1.000
_cell.length_c   1.000
_cell.angle_alpha   90.00
_cell.angle_beta   90.00
_cell.angle_gamma   90.00
#
_symmetry.space_group_name_H-M   'P 1'
#
loop_
_entity.id
_entity.type
_entity.pdbx_description
1 polymer ?
#
loop_
_entity_poly.entity_id
_entity_poly.type
_entity_poly.pdbx_seq_one_letter_code
_entity_poly.pdbx_strand_id
1 'polypeptide(L)'
;MKILILICFLCLILCIQPVENHFFSWIRDKIQDKISANKSRHAFDCGKSAIQQILPTKMDKPRVTGGISAADHSFPWVVNVINLKSLKSCGGTIISSDTIITAAHCMVDPPKYVTVIAGAANLLGRLNLFNHYSVSKVIIHPNYVSCCDYDVALIKLKKKLQRSDMINSICLPNEKDQEIIPDTTAIIAGWGGKYPTSGLNAFGSFHLKQGLVYVKSNNYCQNFLESFDKKDEICATNTHDNGDFGDVSDRLKIRDRLQCKPFKWFLDNVYPEQFIPGESLYFGEIRNRGKSSICMDSQEIEDGDKPIIGYPCHGQAGNQFFLMSKLFEIRREEKCLDYPGGQSELGKPGKVVSFSCHSMQGNQMWTYENDILRHASGFCIELSSKNDKDIFMSNCDPTNNYQKWFWKKRINNSTQT
;
A
#
# COMPACT_ATOMS: atom_id res chain seq x y z
N MET A 1 -12.55 -12.76 -21.81
CA MET A 1 -11.25 -12.21 -22.25
C MET A 1 -10.25 -12.39 -21.11
N LYS A 2 -9.49 -13.48 -21.10
CA LYS A 2 -8.66 -13.88 -19.95
C LYS A 2 -7.41 -13.01 -19.85
N ILE A 3 -7.23 -12.32 -18.72
CA ILE A 3 -6.01 -11.59 -18.38
C ILE A 3 -5.61 -12.04 -16.97
N LEU A 4 -4.85 -13.14 -16.89
CA LEU A 4 -4.03 -13.40 -15.70
C LEU A 4 -3.10 -12.20 -15.53
N ILE A 5 -3.10 -11.61 -14.33
CA ILE A 5 -2.16 -10.56 -13.98
C ILE A 5 -1.18 -11.19 -13.01
N LEU A 6 0.03 -11.46 -13.47
CA LEU A 6 1.16 -11.76 -12.60
C LEU A 6 1.27 -10.67 -11.53
N ILE A 7 1.07 -11.09 -10.30
CA ILE A 7 1.09 -10.24 -9.11
C ILE A 7 2.06 -10.88 -8.11
N CYS A 8 3.26 -10.30 -8.04
CA CYS A 8 4.28 -10.51 -7.00
C CYS A 8 4.37 -11.94 -6.43
N PHE A 9 5.05 -12.83 -7.17
CA PHE A 9 5.12 -14.30 -6.97
C PHE A 9 5.75 -14.81 -5.65
N LEU A 10 5.80 -13.99 -4.60
CA LEU A 10 6.30 -14.33 -3.27
C LEU A 10 5.58 -13.69 -2.07
N CYS A 11 4.48 -12.96 -2.29
CA CYS A 11 3.55 -12.59 -1.21
C CYS A 11 2.27 -13.45 -1.19
N LEU A 12 2.13 -14.40 -2.13
CA LEU A 12 0.84 -14.96 -2.53
C LEU A 12 0.91 -16.43 -3.02
N ILE A 13 1.63 -17.30 -2.29
CA ILE A 13 1.55 -18.77 -2.44
C ILE A 13 1.66 -19.39 -1.05
N LEU A 14 0.70 -20.21 -0.62
CA LEU A 14 0.67 -20.77 0.75
C LEU A 14 0.03 -22.17 0.81
N CYS A 15 -1.30 -22.27 0.73
CA CYS A 15 -2.06 -23.42 1.23
C CYS A 15 -2.41 -24.47 0.17
N ILE A 16 -1.61 -25.54 0.16
CA ILE A 16 -2.10 -26.89 -0.15
C ILE A 16 -2.43 -27.56 1.18
N GLN A 17 -3.47 -28.40 1.21
CA GLN A 17 -3.80 -29.21 2.40
C GLN A 17 -2.63 -30.12 2.82
N PRO A 18 -2.62 -30.71 4.04
CA PRO A 18 -1.45 -31.43 4.60
C PRO A 18 -1.02 -32.72 3.90
N VAL A 19 -1.54 -33.00 2.70
CA VAL A 19 -1.17 -34.12 1.85
C VAL A 19 -0.39 -33.55 0.66
N GLU A 20 0.93 -33.66 0.72
CA GLU A 20 1.88 -33.39 -0.37
C GLU A 20 2.05 -31.92 -0.84
N ASN A 21 2.46 -31.01 0.06
CA ASN A 21 2.88 -29.65 -0.35
C ASN A 21 4.28 -29.62 -1.01
N HIS A 22 4.40 -30.24 -2.19
CA HIS A 22 5.64 -30.40 -2.95
C HIS A 22 6.22 -29.08 -3.49
N PHE A 23 5.42 -28.01 -3.64
CA PHE A 23 5.85 -26.77 -4.28
C PHE A 23 7.03 -26.08 -3.56
N PHE A 24 6.85 -25.74 -2.28
CA PHE A 24 7.93 -25.11 -1.50
C PHE A 24 9.07 -26.07 -1.22
N SER A 25 8.79 -27.37 -1.11
CA SER A 25 9.83 -28.41 -1.01
C SER A 25 10.72 -28.43 -2.25
N TRP A 26 10.14 -28.38 -3.45
CA TRP A 26 10.85 -28.28 -4.73
C TRP A 26 11.69 -27.00 -4.82
N ILE A 27 11.16 -25.84 -4.42
CA ILE A 27 11.94 -24.60 -4.38
C ILE A 27 13.15 -24.75 -3.43
N ARG A 28 12.94 -25.24 -2.21
CA ARG A 28 14.01 -25.40 -1.20
C ARG A 28 15.09 -26.37 -1.69
N ASP A 29 14.72 -27.50 -2.28
CA ASP A 29 15.64 -28.47 -2.91
C ASP A 29 16.49 -27.81 -4.02
N LYS A 30 15.90 -26.94 -4.85
CA LYS A 30 16.66 -26.23 -5.90
C LYS A 30 17.46 -25.03 -5.40
N ILE A 31 17.24 -24.53 -4.18
CA ILE A 31 18.11 -23.54 -3.54
C ILE A 31 19.32 -24.22 -2.88
N GLN A 32 19.11 -25.37 -2.24
CA GLN A 32 20.12 -26.11 -1.47
C GLN A 32 21.07 -26.92 -2.36
N ASP A 33 21.74 -26.27 -3.33
CA ASP A 33 22.87 -26.86 -4.04
C ASP A 33 23.87 -27.42 -3.02
N LYS A 34 24.17 -28.73 -3.11
CA LYS A 34 24.85 -29.56 -2.10
C LYS A 34 26.02 -28.87 -1.41
N ILE A 35 25.79 -28.30 -0.23
CA ILE A 35 26.84 -27.88 0.69
C ILE A 35 26.85 -28.81 1.89
N SER A 36 27.89 -29.64 1.95
CA SER A 36 28.22 -30.51 3.08
C SER A 36 28.17 -29.77 4.40
N ALA A 37 27.76 -30.46 5.45
CA ALA A 37 27.73 -29.96 6.81
C ALA A 37 29.07 -29.33 7.21
N ASN A 38 29.14 -27.99 7.23
CA ASN A 38 30.21 -27.28 7.91
C ASN A 38 29.66 -26.00 8.55
N LYS A 39 29.54 -26.06 9.89
CA LYS A 39 28.94 -25.01 10.72
C LYS A 39 29.84 -23.76 10.74
N SER A 40 29.53 -22.74 9.95
CA SER A 40 29.86 -21.35 10.30
C SER A 40 29.09 -20.34 9.45
N ARG A 41 29.02 -19.10 9.97
CA ARG A 41 28.51 -17.85 9.35
C ARG A 41 26.99 -17.64 9.46
N HIS A 42 26.64 -16.39 9.76
CA HIS A 42 25.30 -15.92 10.06
C HIS A 42 24.31 -16.25 8.92
N ALA A 43 23.15 -16.79 9.28
CA ALA A 43 22.05 -16.99 8.34
C ALA A 43 21.58 -15.63 7.77
N PHE A 44 21.27 -15.61 6.48
CA PHE A 44 20.76 -14.41 5.80
C PHE A 44 19.36 -14.06 6.34
N ASP A 45 19.24 -12.91 7.00
CA ASP A 45 17.99 -12.42 7.56
C ASP A 45 17.08 -11.85 6.45
N CYS A 46 16.19 -12.70 5.95
CA CYS A 46 15.31 -12.45 4.80
C CYS A 46 14.08 -11.59 5.16
N GLY A 47 13.36 -11.11 4.15
CA GLY A 47 12.08 -10.38 4.33
C GLY A 47 12.23 -8.97 4.91
N LYS A 48 13.44 -8.54 5.28
CA LYS A 48 13.72 -7.21 5.82
C LYS A 48 14.06 -6.21 4.71
N SER A 49 13.40 -5.06 4.77
CA SER A 49 13.75 -3.85 4.01
C SER A 49 14.35 -2.81 4.96
N ALA A 50 15.34 -2.05 4.49
CA ALA A 50 15.87 -0.90 5.22
C ALA A 50 14.94 0.32 5.15
N ILE A 51 14.09 0.38 4.13
CA ILE A 51 13.12 1.46 3.90
C ILE A 51 11.72 0.90 4.06
N GLN A 52 10.92 1.54 4.92
CA GLN A 52 9.55 1.11 5.20
C GLN A 52 8.67 1.25 3.96
N GLN A 53 7.82 0.24 3.72
CA GLN A 53 6.85 0.26 2.64
C GLN A 53 5.68 1.17 3.04
N ILE A 54 5.47 2.24 2.26
CA ILE A 54 4.35 3.15 2.47
C ILE A 54 3.06 2.41 2.10
N LEU A 55 2.24 2.06 3.09
CA LEU A 55 0.95 1.43 2.85
C LEU A 55 -0.03 2.44 2.22
N PRO A 56 -0.64 2.15 1.05
CA PRO A 56 -1.71 2.98 0.50
C PRO A 56 -2.89 3.09 1.47
N THR A 57 -3.19 4.28 1.96
CA THR A 57 -4.24 4.51 2.98
C THR A 57 -5.67 4.55 2.41
N LYS A 58 -5.84 4.51 1.07
CA LYS A 58 -7.14 4.46 0.37
C LYS A 58 -7.09 3.69 -0.95
N MET A 59 -8.24 3.14 -1.34
CA MET A 59 -8.47 2.44 -2.61
C MET A 59 -8.69 3.39 -3.81
N ASP A 60 -7.68 4.17 -4.19
CA ASP A 60 -7.73 4.90 -5.47
C ASP A 60 -7.01 4.13 -6.60
N LYS A 61 -7.82 3.36 -7.34
CA LYS A 61 -7.56 2.75 -8.67
C LYS A 61 -6.49 1.64 -8.73
N PRO A 62 -6.86 0.34 -8.67
CA PRO A 62 -5.96 -0.62 -8.04
C PRO A 62 -5.50 -1.78 -8.94
N ARG A 63 -4.21 -1.74 -9.26
CA ARG A 63 -3.29 -2.76 -9.83
C ARG A 63 -1.88 -2.17 -9.57
N VAL A 64 -0.77 -2.88 -9.80
CA VAL A 64 0.57 -2.21 -9.86
C VAL A 64 0.54 -0.98 -10.78
N THR A 65 -0.33 -1.02 -11.78
CA THR A 65 -0.48 -0.03 -12.85
C THR A 65 -1.45 1.11 -12.52
N GLY A 66 -1.89 1.21 -11.26
CA GLY A 66 -2.77 2.25 -10.75
C GLY A 66 -2.47 2.63 -9.29
N GLY A 67 -1.80 1.77 -8.54
CA GLY A 67 -1.29 2.07 -7.21
C GLY A 67 -0.17 3.12 -7.20
N ILE A 68 0.25 3.49 -5.99
CA ILE A 68 1.19 4.58 -5.74
C ILE A 68 2.61 4.22 -6.20
N SER A 69 3.45 5.25 -6.40
CA SER A 69 4.90 5.03 -6.51
C SER A 69 5.40 4.34 -5.24
N ALA A 70 6.18 3.28 -5.39
CA ALA A 70 6.92 2.72 -4.28
C ALA A 70 8.04 3.70 -3.91
N ALA A 71 8.33 3.85 -2.61
CA ALA A 71 9.53 4.53 -2.18
C ALA A 71 10.76 3.78 -2.73
N ASP A 72 11.80 4.50 -3.15
CA ASP A 72 12.99 3.91 -3.72
C ASP A 72 13.55 2.82 -2.80
N HIS A 73 13.86 1.67 -3.38
CA HIS A 73 14.45 0.51 -2.71
C HIS A 73 13.62 -0.13 -1.57
N SER A 74 12.38 0.29 -1.32
CA SER A 74 11.47 -0.29 -0.30
C SER A 74 11.07 -1.76 -0.53
N PHE A 75 11.35 -2.31 -1.73
CA PHE A 75 11.18 -3.72 -2.08
C PHE A 75 12.50 -4.32 -2.57
N PRO A 76 13.50 -4.52 -1.70
CA PRO A 76 14.86 -4.89 -2.12
C PRO A 76 14.97 -6.33 -2.69
N TRP A 77 13.89 -7.10 -2.64
CA TRP A 77 13.77 -8.41 -3.26
C TRP A 77 13.17 -8.39 -4.67
N VAL A 78 12.53 -7.30 -5.10
CA VAL A 78 11.90 -7.22 -6.43
C VAL A 78 12.96 -6.93 -7.49
N VAL A 79 12.92 -7.70 -8.58
CA VAL A 79 13.86 -7.57 -9.70
C VAL A 79 13.13 -7.49 -11.03
N ASN A 80 13.73 -6.81 -12.02
CA ASN A 80 13.25 -6.82 -13.39
C ASN A 80 13.99 -7.90 -14.18
N VAL A 81 13.25 -8.76 -14.86
CA VAL A 81 13.79 -9.85 -15.68
C VAL A 81 13.51 -9.50 -17.15
N ILE A 82 14.58 -9.21 -17.90
CA ILE A 82 14.49 -8.80 -19.30
C ILE A 82 14.98 -9.93 -20.20
N ASN A 83 14.16 -10.28 -21.18
CA ASN A 83 14.57 -11.11 -22.31
C ASN A 83 15.00 -10.18 -23.47
N LEU A 84 16.30 -10.17 -23.76
CA LEU A 84 16.92 -9.30 -24.77
C LEU A 84 16.58 -9.70 -26.22
N LYS A 85 16.02 -10.90 -26.45
CA LYS A 85 15.63 -11.37 -27.79
C LYS A 85 14.17 -11.02 -28.11
N SER A 86 13.26 -11.24 -27.16
CA SER A 86 11.84 -10.90 -27.33
C SER A 86 11.46 -9.48 -26.86
N LEU A 87 12.40 -8.78 -26.22
CA LEU A 87 12.20 -7.49 -25.52
C LEU A 87 11.13 -7.57 -24.41
N LYS A 88 10.72 -8.77 -24.00
CA LYS A 88 9.75 -8.98 -22.91
C LYS A 88 10.40 -8.64 -21.57
N SER A 89 9.75 -7.78 -20.80
CA SER A 89 10.08 -7.49 -19.39
C SER A 89 9.08 -8.21 -18.48
N CYS A 90 9.59 -8.87 -17.44
CA CYS A 90 8.84 -9.56 -16.41
C CYS A 90 9.30 -9.14 -15.01
N GLY A 91 8.46 -9.37 -14.01
CA GLY A 91 8.89 -9.36 -12.61
C GLY A 91 9.60 -10.66 -12.23
N GLY A 92 10.54 -10.55 -11.29
CA GLY A 92 11.08 -11.67 -10.54
C GLY A 92 11.28 -11.28 -9.08
N THR A 93 11.68 -12.24 -8.24
CA THR A 93 11.93 -11.97 -6.82
C THR A 93 13.09 -12.81 -6.25
N ILE A 94 13.94 -12.17 -5.44
CA ILE A 94 15.14 -12.76 -4.84
C ILE A 94 14.76 -13.68 -3.67
N ILE A 95 15.18 -14.95 -3.72
CA ILE A 95 15.00 -15.94 -2.65
C ILE A 95 16.30 -16.43 -2.03
N SER A 96 17.43 -16.26 -2.71
CA SER A 96 18.77 -16.56 -2.18
C SER A 96 19.81 -15.61 -2.78
N SER A 97 21.08 -15.77 -2.39
CA SER A 97 22.20 -15.02 -2.98
C SER A 97 22.40 -15.22 -4.49
N ASP A 98 21.79 -16.24 -5.11
CA ASP A 98 21.98 -16.58 -6.53
C ASP A 98 20.72 -17.07 -7.24
N THR A 99 19.60 -17.15 -6.53
CA THR A 99 18.35 -17.72 -7.05
C THR A 99 17.24 -16.67 -7.01
N ILE A 100 16.59 -16.48 -8.17
CA ILE A 100 15.43 -15.62 -8.38
C ILE A 100 14.25 -16.51 -8.78
N ILE A 101 13.06 -16.28 -8.22
CA ILE A 101 11.82 -16.86 -8.73
C ILE A 101 11.18 -15.93 -9.77
N THR A 102 10.56 -16.50 -10.79
CA THR A 102 9.76 -15.80 -11.81
C THR A 102 8.70 -16.76 -12.34
N ALA A 103 7.89 -16.32 -13.29
CA ALA A 103 6.94 -17.19 -13.98
C ALA A 103 7.60 -17.97 -15.13
N ALA A 104 7.12 -19.17 -15.40
CA ALA A 104 7.62 -20.02 -16.47
C ALA A 104 7.32 -19.45 -17.86
N HIS A 105 6.15 -18.85 -18.07
CA HIS A 105 5.73 -18.22 -19.33
C HIS A 105 6.56 -16.95 -19.68
N CYS A 106 7.40 -16.46 -18.76
CA CYS A 106 8.42 -15.44 -19.06
C CYS A 106 9.69 -16.05 -19.69
N MET A 107 9.98 -17.32 -19.42
CA MET A 107 11.23 -18.00 -19.75
C MET A 107 11.17 -18.77 -21.09
N VAL A 108 10.66 -18.10 -22.14
CA VAL A 108 10.46 -18.70 -23.48
C VAL A 108 11.75 -18.86 -24.31
N ASP A 109 12.82 -18.16 -23.95
CA ASP A 109 14.10 -18.18 -24.67
C ASP A 109 15.25 -18.74 -23.82
N PRO A 110 16.32 -19.28 -24.45
CA PRO A 110 17.49 -19.79 -23.74
C PRO A 110 18.13 -18.76 -22.77
N PRO A 111 18.73 -19.22 -21.66
CA PRO A 111 19.27 -18.36 -20.59
C PRO A 111 20.22 -17.24 -21.06
N LYS A 112 20.93 -17.42 -22.18
CA LYS A 112 21.85 -16.42 -22.76
C LYS A 112 21.16 -15.12 -23.19
N TYR A 113 19.84 -15.11 -23.38
CA TYR A 113 19.04 -13.92 -23.70
C TYR A 113 18.40 -13.28 -22.47
N VAL A 114 18.47 -13.91 -21.30
CA VAL A 114 17.84 -13.43 -20.07
C VAL A 114 18.86 -12.67 -19.22
N THR A 115 18.48 -11.48 -18.77
CA THR A 115 19.25 -10.68 -17.81
C THR A 115 18.36 -10.24 -16.65
N VAL A 116 18.92 -10.18 -15.45
CA VAL A 116 18.23 -9.74 -14.23
C VAL A 116 18.79 -8.41 -13.77
N ILE A 117 17.93 -7.43 -13.52
CA ILE A 117 18.27 -6.15 -12.92
C ILE A 117 17.77 -6.14 -11.48
N ALA A 118 18.67 -6.03 -10.51
CA ALA A 118 18.34 -5.97 -9.10
C ALA A 118 18.73 -4.62 -8.47
N GLY A 119 17.92 -4.17 -7.50
CA GLY A 119 18.13 -2.92 -6.77
C GLY A 119 17.82 -1.63 -7.53
N ALA A 120 17.22 -1.71 -8.72
CA ALA A 120 16.71 -0.54 -9.43
C ALA A 120 15.35 -0.09 -8.83
N ALA A 121 15.13 1.22 -8.71
CA ALA A 121 13.80 1.79 -8.45
C ALA A 121 13.19 2.37 -9.74
N ASN A 122 14.01 3.04 -10.57
CA ASN A 122 13.63 3.63 -11.84
C ASN A 122 14.41 2.99 -13.00
N LEU A 123 13.72 2.63 -14.09
CA LEU A 123 14.26 1.97 -15.27
C LEU A 123 14.68 2.94 -16.41
N LEU A 124 14.32 4.23 -16.34
CA LEU A 124 14.80 5.25 -17.31
C LEU A 124 16.20 5.77 -16.99
N GLY A 125 16.53 5.85 -15.71
CA GLY A 125 17.83 6.36 -15.27
C GLY A 125 18.90 5.28 -15.38
N ARG A 126 19.96 5.56 -16.16
CA ARG A 126 21.24 4.80 -16.15
C ARG A 126 21.14 3.30 -16.50
N LEU A 127 20.95 3.02 -17.80
CA LEU A 127 21.25 1.73 -18.45
C LEU A 127 22.72 1.22 -18.29
N ASN A 128 23.58 1.92 -17.54
CA ASN A 128 25.03 1.65 -17.41
C ASN A 128 25.55 1.51 -15.96
N LEU A 129 24.71 1.61 -14.91
CA LEU A 129 25.20 1.64 -13.51
C LEU A 129 24.44 0.78 -12.49
N PHE A 130 23.34 0.11 -12.86
CA PHE A 130 22.67 -0.84 -11.96
C PHE A 130 23.21 -2.27 -12.12
N ASN A 131 23.03 -3.09 -11.09
CA ASN A 131 23.61 -4.44 -11.06
C ASN A 131 22.86 -5.38 -12.02
N HIS A 132 23.33 -5.47 -13.27
CA HIS A 132 22.92 -6.48 -14.23
C HIS A 132 23.57 -7.83 -13.89
N TYR A 133 22.76 -8.86 -13.71
CA TYR A 133 23.21 -10.22 -13.45
C TYR A 133 22.86 -11.13 -14.63
N SER A 134 23.90 -11.68 -15.26
CA SER A 134 23.75 -12.72 -16.29
C SER A 134 23.23 -14.02 -15.66
N VAL A 135 22.31 -14.68 -16.36
CA VAL A 135 21.77 -15.98 -15.96
C VAL A 135 22.74 -17.13 -16.27
N SER A 136 22.89 -18.07 -15.35
CA SER A 136 23.64 -19.32 -15.54
C SER A 136 22.75 -20.47 -15.98
N LYS A 137 21.56 -20.61 -15.36
CA LYS A 137 20.58 -21.66 -15.64
C LYS A 137 19.17 -21.15 -15.38
N VAL A 138 18.20 -21.66 -16.13
CA VAL A 138 16.77 -21.54 -15.82
C VAL A 138 16.23 -22.95 -15.52
N ILE A 139 15.39 -23.07 -14.51
CA ILE A 139 14.74 -24.31 -14.07
C ILE A 139 13.24 -24.04 -14.07
N ILE A 140 12.55 -24.44 -15.14
CA ILE A 140 11.08 -24.41 -15.21
C ILE A 140 10.53 -25.55 -14.35
N HIS A 141 9.37 -25.35 -13.72
CA HIS A 141 8.70 -26.41 -12.96
C HIS A 141 8.33 -27.59 -13.86
N PRO A 142 8.57 -28.86 -13.45
CA PRO A 142 8.37 -30.01 -14.33
C PRO A 142 6.91 -30.21 -14.77
N ASN A 143 5.95 -29.71 -13.99
CA ASN A 143 4.52 -29.80 -14.29
C ASN A 143 3.98 -28.55 -15.02
N TYR A 144 4.84 -27.60 -15.43
CA TYR A 144 4.36 -26.39 -16.11
C TYR A 144 3.68 -26.72 -17.44
N VAL A 145 2.42 -26.27 -17.58
CA VAL A 145 1.67 -26.36 -18.83
C VAL A 145 1.41 -24.96 -19.36
N SER A 146 1.63 -24.74 -20.66
CA SER A 146 1.53 -23.42 -21.30
C SER A 146 0.16 -22.74 -21.20
N CYS A 147 -0.87 -23.41 -20.66
CA CYS A 147 -2.23 -22.89 -20.50
C CYS A 147 -2.57 -22.32 -19.11
N CYS A 148 -1.69 -22.48 -18.11
CA CYS A 148 -1.44 -21.62 -16.91
C CYS A 148 -0.88 -22.41 -15.70
N ASP A 149 -1.15 -23.71 -15.59
CA ASP A 149 -0.80 -24.54 -14.43
C ASP A 149 0.71 -24.56 -14.14
N TYR A 150 1.09 -24.48 -12.86
CA TYR A 150 2.47 -24.42 -12.37
C TYR A 150 3.35 -23.37 -13.10
N ASP A 151 2.83 -22.17 -13.38
CA ASP A 151 3.57 -21.06 -14.05
C ASP A 151 4.70 -20.45 -13.19
N VAL A 152 5.73 -21.25 -12.91
CA VAL A 152 6.85 -20.91 -12.05
C VAL A 152 8.18 -21.43 -12.60
N ALA A 153 9.22 -20.61 -12.51
CA ALA A 153 10.58 -20.96 -12.86
C ALA A 153 11.59 -20.32 -11.90
N LEU A 154 12.72 -21.00 -11.70
CA LEU A 154 13.86 -20.51 -10.94
C LEU A 154 14.99 -20.12 -11.91
N ILE A 155 15.47 -18.89 -11.76
CA ILE A 155 16.65 -18.37 -12.46
C ILE A 155 17.82 -18.48 -11.49
N LYS A 156 18.88 -19.19 -11.88
CA LYS A 156 20.19 -19.18 -11.23
C LYS A 156 21.07 -18.13 -11.89
N LEU A 157 21.74 -17.31 -11.10
CA LEU A 157 22.65 -16.26 -11.58
C LEU A 157 24.08 -16.82 -11.77
N LYS A 158 24.89 -16.18 -12.63
CA LYS A 158 26.33 -16.48 -12.76
C LYS A 158 27.17 -15.91 -11.61
N LYS A 159 26.77 -14.77 -11.07
CA LYS A 159 27.43 -14.06 -9.97
C LYS A 159 26.45 -13.93 -8.81
N LYS A 160 26.91 -14.19 -7.58
CA LYS A 160 26.10 -14.00 -6.38
C LYS A 160 25.79 -12.50 -6.16
N LEU A 161 24.51 -12.22 -5.88
CA LEU A 161 24.03 -10.94 -5.37
C LEU A 161 24.85 -10.53 -4.15
N GLN A 162 25.20 -9.24 -4.07
CA GLN A 162 25.78 -8.66 -2.86
C GLN A 162 24.66 -7.96 -2.12
N ARG A 163 24.50 -8.24 -0.82
CA ARG A 163 23.44 -7.64 -0.02
C ARG A 163 23.72 -6.15 0.18
N SER A 164 22.66 -5.35 0.08
CA SER A 164 22.63 -3.94 0.45
C SER A 164 21.21 -3.55 0.84
N ASP A 165 20.99 -2.30 1.23
CA ASP A 165 19.65 -1.76 1.47
C ASP A 165 18.74 -1.82 0.22
N MET A 166 19.34 -1.98 -0.96
CA MET A 166 18.67 -2.10 -2.26
C MET A 166 18.49 -3.55 -2.74
N ILE A 167 19.23 -4.51 -2.18
CA ILE A 167 19.27 -5.91 -2.65
C ILE A 167 19.26 -6.84 -1.43
N ASN A 168 18.13 -7.52 -1.21
CA ASN A 168 17.95 -8.53 -0.17
C ASN A 168 16.97 -9.62 -0.62
N SER A 169 16.98 -10.80 0.01
CA SER A 169 15.97 -11.83 -0.26
C SER A 169 14.70 -11.62 0.57
N ILE A 170 13.55 -12.04 0.03
CA ILE A 170 12.34 -12.28 0.82
C ILE A 170 12.40 -13.71 1.40
N CYS A 171 11.70 -13.95 2.51
CA CYS A 171 11.62 -15.28 3.10
C CYS A 171 10.70 -16.20 2.29
N LEU A 172 11.04 -17.48 2.22
CA LEU A 172 10.07 -18.53 1.89
C LEU A 172 9.25 -18.85 3.15
N PRO A 173 7.93 -19.08 3.04
CA PRO A 173 7.11 -19.48 4.17
C PRO A 173 7.53 -20.86 4.70
N ASN A 174 7.43 -21.06 6.02
CA ASN A 174 7.58 -22.37 6.64
C ASN A 174 6.27 -23.16 6.54
N GLU A 175 6.31 -24.46 6.82
CA GLU A 175 5.13 -25.35 6.75
C GLU A 175 3.97 -24.90 7.66
N LYS A 176 4.27 -24.21 8.77
CA LYS A 176 3.27 -23.65 9.69
C LYS A 176 2.65 -22.33 9.21
N ASP A 177 3.33 -21.64 8.30
CA ASP A 177 2.92 -20.32 7.80
C ASP A 177 2.09 -20.45 6.51
N GLN A 178 1.90 -21.68 6.01
CA GLN A 178 1.24 -22.01 4.74
C GLN A 178 -0.29 -21.91 4.76
N GLU A 179 -0.95 -21.40 5.82
CA GLU A 179 -2.40 -21.19 5.79
C GLU A 179 -2.75 -19.92 5.01
N ILE A 180 -3.59 -20.04 3.97
CA ILE A 180 -4.23 -18.86 3.35
C ILE A 180 -5.34 -18.39 4.27
N ILE A 181 -5.19 -17.16 4.77
CA ILE A 181 -6.26 -16.45 5.46
C ILE A 181 -6.90 -15.49 4.45
N PRO A 182 -8.15 -15.74 3.98
CA PRO A 182 -8.89 -14.79 3.15
C PRO A 182 -8.96 -13.41 3.81
N ASP A 183 -9.00 -12.38 2.97
CA ASP A 183 -8.94 -10.96 3.30
C ASP A 183 -7.67 -10.51 4.05
N THR A 184 -6.63 -11.35 4.08
CA THR A 184 -5.27 -10.88 4.35
C THR A 184 -4.88 -9.85 3.30
N THR A 185 -4.47 -8.67 3.78
CA THR A 185 -3.90 -7.63 2.93
C THR A 185 -2.50 -8.05 2.47
N ALA A 186 -2.29 -8.14 1.15
CA ALA A 186 -1.00 -8.37 0.53
C ALA A 186 -0.57 -7.13 -0.26
N ILE A 187 0.74 -6.87 -0.29
CA ILE A 187 1.35 -5.77 -1.06
C ILE A 187 1.99 -6.35 -2.32
N ILE A 188 1.77 -5.65 -3.43
CA ILE A 188 2.19 -6.08 -4.76
C ILE A 188 3.05 -4.98 -5.38
N ALA A 189 4.17 -5.33 -6.01
CA ALA A 189 5.09 -4.34 -6.57
C ALA A 189 5.61 -4.74 -7.96
N GLY A 190 5.91 -3.75 -8.81
CA GLY A 190 6.51 -3.97 -10.13
C GLY A 190 6.44 -2.77 -11.07
N TRP A 191 6.79 -3.00 -12.33
CA TRP A 191 6.89 -1.99 -13.41
C TRP A 191 5.87 -2.20 -14.55
N GLY A 192 4.76 -2.90 -14.29
CA GLY A 192 3.76 -3.24 -15.33
C GLY A 192 3.02 -2.03 -15.94
N GLY A 193 2.36 -2.23 -17.09
CA GLY A 193 1.60 -1.21 -17.82
C GLY A 193 0.08 -1.29 -17.65
N LYS A 194 -0.60 -0.14 -17.72
CA LYS A 194 -2.02 0.09 -17.39
C LYS A 194 -3.03 -0.77 -18.17
N TYR A 195 -2.68 -1.20 -19.38
CA TYR A 195 -3.55 -1.96 -20.26
C TYR A 195 -2.87 -3.26 -20.72
N PRO A 196 -3.64 -4.34 -20.95
CA PRO A 196 -3.17 -5.54 -21.63
C PRO A 196 -3.15 -5.29 -23.15
N THR A 197 -2.40 -4.28 -23.59
CA THR A 197 -2.27 -3.93 -25.01
C THR A 197 -0.95 -4.47 -25.55
N SER A 198 -1.02 -5.26 -26.61
CA SER A 198 0.11 -5.50 -27.50
C SER A 198 0.39 -4.24 -28.34
N GLY A 199 1.65 -3.87 -28.51
CA GLY A 199 2.09 -2.75 -29.35
C GLY A 199 2.90 -1.66 -28.62
N LEU A 200 3.28 -0.62 -29.35
CA LEU A 200 4.21 0.43 -28.91
C LEU A 200 3.70 1.31 -27.73
N ASN A 201 2.44 1.19 -27.33
CA ASN A 201 1.89 1.85 -26.14
C ASN A 201 1.93 0.98 -24.87
N ALA A 202 2.57 -0.20 -24.93
CA ALA A 202 2.69 -1.15 -23.82
C ALA A 202 3.78 -0.82 -22.79
N PHE A 203 4.36 0.39 -22.82
CA PHE A 203 5.39 0.78 -21.87
C PHE A 203 4.82 0.80 -20.45
N GLY A 204 5.40 -0.06 -19.61
CA GLY A 204 5.10 -0.13 -18.19
C GLY A 204 5.57 1.10 -17.43
N SER A 205 5.22 1.21 -16.15
CA SER A 205 5.74 2.32 -15.34
C SER A 205 7.25 2.19 -15.21
N PHE A 206 8.00 3.23 -15.58
CA PHE A 206 9.46 3.23 -15.42
C PHE A 206 9.89 3.28 -13.96
N HIS A 207 9.08 3.87 -13.09
CA HIS A 207 9.27 3.83 -11.65
C HIS A 207 8.61 2.59 -11.06
N LEU A 208 9.21 2.01 -10.02
CA LEU A 208 8.57 0.94 -9.27
C LEU A 208 7.26 1.47 -8.66
N LYS A 209 6.17 0.73 -8.90
CA LYS A 209 4.85 0.98 -8.35
C LYS A 209 4.48 -0.10 -7.37
N GLN A 210 3.65 0.24 -6.39
CA GLN A 210 3.10 -0.69 -5.41
C GLN A 210 1.58 -0.54 -5.28
N GLY A 211 0.88 -1.60 -4.86
CA GLY A 211 -0.55 -1.57 -4.57
C GLY A 211 -0.95 -2.59 -3.51
N LEU A 212 -2.13 -2.40 -2.93
CA LEU A 212 -2.76 -3.37 -2.03
C LEU A 212 -3.71 -4.28 -2.80
N VAL A 213 -3.75 -5.55 -2.40
CA VAL A 213 -4.76 -6.54 -2.78
C VAL A 213 -5.17 -7.34 -1.56
N TYR A 214 -6.36 -7.91 -1.60
CA TYR A 214 -6.91 -8.78 -0.57
C TYR A 214 -6.97 -10.19 -1.12
N VAL A 215 -6.33 -11.14 -0.41
CA VAL A 215 -6.42 -12.56 -0.77
C VAL A 215 -7.88 -13.01 -0.66
N LYS A 216 -8.38 -13.81 -1.60
CA LYS A 216 -9.76 -14.30 -1.54
C LYS A 216 -9.84 -15.79 -1.26
N SER A 217 -11.02 -16.21 -0.81
CA SER A 217 -11.30 -17.62 -0.55
C SER A 217 -11.33 -18.42 -1.86
N ASN A 218 -10.95 -19.69 -1.80
CA ASN A 218 -10.98 -20.57 -2.97
C ASN A 218 -12.37 -20.63 -3.62
N ASN A 219 -13.45 -20.58 -2.82
CA ASN A 219 -14.82 -20.52 -3.33
C ASN A 219 -15.08 -19.24 -4.15
N TYR A 220 -14.63 -18.07 -3.66
CA TYR A 220 -14.69 -16.83 -4.44
C TYR A 220 -13.93 -16.99 -5.77
N CYS A 221 -12.68 -17.45 -5.72
CA CYS A 221 -11.86 -17.63 -6.92
C CYS A 221 -12.52 -18.56 -7.94
N GLN A 222 -13.06 -19.71 -7.51
CA GLN A 222 -13.74 -20.67 -8.38
C GLN A 222 -15.03 -20.11 -9.02
N ASN A 223 -15.77 -19.24 -8.32
CA ASN A 223 -16.99 -18.62 -8.85
C ASN A 223 -16.71 -17.51 -9.87
N PHE A 224 -15.54 -16.84 -9.80
CA PHE A 224 -15.18 -15.73 -10.70
C PHE A 224 -14.18 -16.12 -11.81
N LEU A 225 -13.49 -17.26 -11.69
CA LEU A 225 -12.45 -17.72 -12.61
C LEU A 225 -12.70 -19.18 -13.01
N GLU A 226 -13.26 -19.40 -14.20
CA GLU A 226 -13.62 -20.72 -14.76
C GLU A 226 -12.48 -21.75 -14.80
N SER A 227 -11.22 -21.30 -14.77
CA SER A 227 -10.03 -22.14 -14.87
C SER A 227 -9.09 -22.02 -13.66
N PHE A 228 -9.61 -21.69 -12.48
CA PHE A 228 -8.82 -21.60 -11.26
C PHE A 228 -8.69 -22.96 -10.55
N ASP A 229 -7.46 -23.47 -10.38
CA ASP A 229 -7.19 -24.62 -9.49
C ASP A 229 -6.58 -24.16 -8.17
N LYS A 230 -7.35 -24.41 -7.09
CA LYS A 230 -6.97 -24.14 -5.70
C LYS A 230 -5.78 -24.98 -5.18
N LYS A 231 -5.19 -25.85 -6.00
CA LYS A 231 -3.99 -26.64 -5.67
C LYS A 231 -2.69 -25.88 -5.90
N ASP A 232 -2.63 -24.99 -6.88
CA ASP A 232 -1.40 -24.27 -7.23
C ASP A 232 -1.61 -22.76 -7.47
N GLU A 233 -2.85 -22.29 -7.56
CA GLU A 233 -3.19 -20.88 -7.70
C GLU A 233 -3.78 -20.26 -6.43
N ILE A 234 -3.61 -18.94 -6.29
CA ILE A 234 -4.30 -18.08 -5.32
C ILE A 234 -4.80 -16.85 -6.05
N CYS A 235 -6.08 -16.50 -5.89
CA CYS A 235 -6.59 -15.23 -6.38
C CYS A 235 -6.60 -14.16 -5.28
N ALA A 236 -6.22 -12.94 -5.68
CA ALA A 236 -6.33 -11.75 -4.86
C ALA A 236 -6.91 -10.63 -5.73
N THR A 237 -7.78 -9.82 -5.13
CA THR A 237 -8.46 -8.72 -5.82
C THR A 237 -8.33 -7.44 -5.02
N ASN A 238 -8.64 -6.33 -5.66
CA ASN A 238 -8.63 -5.01 -5.06
C ASN A 238 -9.94 -4.64 -4.36
N THR A 239 -10.98 -5.47 -4.47
CA THR A 239 -12.26 -5.26 -3.81
C THR A 239 -12.23 -5.80 -2.38
N HIS A 240 -12.48 -4.90 -1.41
CA HIS A 240 -13.02 -5.26 -0.10
C HIS A 240 -14.48 -5.69 -0.25
N ASP A 241 -14.68 -6.84 -0.88
CA ASP A 241 -15.88 -7.64 -0.69
C ASP A 241 -15.57 -8.66 0.40
N ASN A 242 -16.19 -8.52 1.58
CA ASN A 242 -15.95 -9.40 2.73
C ASN A 242 -16.39 -10.85 2.46
N GLY A 243 -17.21 -11.07 1.42
CA GLY A 243 -17.59 -12.38 0.94
C GLY A 243 -18.27 -13.29 1.98
N ASP A 244 -18.24 -14.58 1.69
CA ASP A 244 -18.52 -15.64 2.65
C ASP A 244 -17.18 -16.25 3.08
N PHE A 245 -16.89 -16.18 4.39
CA PHE A 245 -15.68 -16.70 5.00
C PHE A 245 -15.66 -18.23 5.10
N GLY A 246 -16.80 -18.90 4.85
CA GLY A 246 -17.00 -20.31 5.10
C GLY A 246 -17.00 -20.64 6.60
N ASP A 247 -16.78 -21.91 6.94
CA ASP A 247 -16.67 -22.32 8.34
C ASP A 247 -15.36 -21.82 8.97
N VAL A 248 -15.47 -20.89 9.91
CA VAL A 248 -14.35 -20.32 10.68
C VAL A 248 -14.17 -20.97 12.05
N SER A 249 -14.88 -22.07 12.36
CA SER A 249 -14.92 -22.70 13.69
C SER A 249 -13.54 -23.01 14.26
N ASP A 250 -12.60 -23.51 13.46
CA ASP A 250 -11.25 -23.84 13.97
C ASP A 250 -10.41 -22.60 14.29
N ARG A 251 -10.61 -21.49 13.58
CA ARG A 251 -9.98 -20.20 13.90
C ARG A 251 -10.55 -19.62 15.20
N LEU A 252 -11.84 -19.78 15.45
CA LEU A 252 -12.47 -19.42 16.72
C LEU A 252 -11.91 -20.27 17.89
N LYS A 253 -11.87 -21.61 17.74
CA LYS A 253 -11.26 -22.51 18.75
C LYS A 253 -9.82 -22.14 19.11
N ILE A 254 -9.01 -21.69 18.14
CA ILE A 254 -7.64 -21.21 18.39
C ILE A 254 -7.65 -19.93 19.24
N ARG A 255 -8.52 -18.95 18.91
CA ARG A 255 -8.67 -17.71 19.68
C ARG A 255 -9.13 -17.98 21.11
N ASP A 256 -10.08 -18.90 21.28
CA ASP A 256 -10.59 -19.29 22.60
C ASP A 256 -9.51 -19.98 23.44
N ARG A 257 -8.81 -20.97 22.85
CA ARG A 257 -7.71 -21.70 23.52
C ARG A 257 -6.56 -20.78 23.96
N LEU A 258 -6.24 -19.77 23.15
CA LEU A 258 -5.18 -18.78 23.44
C LEU A 258 -5.70 -17.57 24.23
N GLN A 259 -6.99 -17.54 24.60
CA GLN A 259 -7.66 -16.44 25.29
C GLN A 259 -7.43 -15.07 24.61
N CYS A 260 -7.38 -15.06 23.27
CA CYS A 260 -7.06 -13.88 22.48
C CYS A 260 -8.13 -12.80 22.64
N LYS A 261 -7.70 -11.60 23.05
CA LYS A 261 -8.55 -10.41 23.05
C LYS A 261 -9.04 -10.06 21.62
N PRO A 262 -10.23 -9.46 21.46
CA PRO A 262 -10.71 -9.03 20.15
C PRO A 262 -9.88 -7.86 19.62
N PHE A 263 -9.84 -7.65 18.30
CA PHE A 263 -9.08 -6.54 17.70
C PHE A 263 -9.56 -5.16 18.18
N LYS A 264 -10.86 -5.02 18.47
CA LYS A 264 -11.40 -3.82 19.13
C LYS A 264 -10.76 -3.55 20.50
N TRP A 265 -10.48 -4.58 21.30
CA TRP A 265 -9.76 -4.43 22.57
C TRP A 265 -8.31 -4.00 22.35
N PHE A 266 -7.63 -4.51 21.30
CA PHE A 266 -6.27 -4.05 20.96
C PHE A 266 -6.27 -2.56 20.61
N LEU A 267 -7.21 -2.11 19.76
CA LEU A 267 -7.37 -0.69 19.45
C LEU A 267 -7.69 0.13 20.72
N ASP A 268 -8.59 -0.35 21.58
CA ASP A 268 -9.02 0.40 22.77
C ASP A 268 -8.00 0.43 23.92
N ASN A 269 -7.02 -0.49 23.97
CA ASN A 269 -6.14 -0.69 25.13
C ASN A 269 -4.64 -0.71 24.82
N VAL A 270 -4.24 -0.95 23.55
CA VAL A 270 -2.83 -1.08 23.14
C VAL A 270 -2.43 0.01 22.16
N TYR A 271 -3.35 0.48 21.31
CA TYR A 271 -3.09 1.55 20.35
C TYR A 271 -4.29 2.53 20.22
N PRO A 272 -4.75 3.14 21.34
CA PRO A 272 -5.95 4.00 21.40
C PRO A 272 -5.85 5.32 20.64
N GLU A 273 -4.64 5.74 20.28
CA GLU A 273 -4.37 6.91 19.45
C GLU A 273 -4.54 6.64 17.94
N GLN A 274 -4.69 5.37 17.53
CA GLN A 274 -4.89 5.04 16.12
C GLN A 274 -6.19 5.65 15.59
N PHE A 275 -6.05 6.49 14.57
CA PHE A 275 -7.20 7.08 13.92
C PHE A 275 -8.01 6.00 13.16
N ILE A 276 -9.28 5.85 13.53
CA ILE A 276 -10.26 4.97 12.87
C ILE A 276 -11.29 5.87 12.18
N PRO A 277 -11.29 5.97 10.84
CA PRO A 277 -12.20 6.88 10.11
C PRO A 277 -13.68 6.69 10.45
N GLY A 278 -14.12 5.46 10.72
CA GLY A 278 -15.50 5.13 11.09
C GLY A 278 -15.95 5.64 12.47
N GLU A 279 -15.03 6.09 13.33
CA GLU A 279 -15.34 6.65 14.65
C GLU A 279 -15.19 8.19 14.70
N SER A 280 -15.06 8.85 13.54
CA SER A 280 -14.90 10.30 13.43
C SER A 280 -16.18 11.05 13.82
N LEU A 281 -16.07 12.06 14.69
CA LEU A 281 -17.23 12.83 15.18
C LEU A 281 -17.92 13.64 14.07
N TYR A 282 -17.12 14.13 13.12
CA TYR A 282 -17.55 14.93 11.96
C TYR A 282 -16.71 14.54 10.74
N PHE A 283 -17.30 14.59 9.53
CA PHE A 283 -16.56 14.27 8.30
C PHE A 283 -17.17 14.90 7.05
N GLY A 284 -16.34 15.04 6.00
CA GLY A 284 -16.72 15.56 4.69
C GLY A 284 -16.23 16.98 4.43
N GLU A 285 -16.98 17.70 3.60
CA GLU A 285 -16.72 19.10 3.27
C GLU A 285 -16.99 20.02 4.47
N ILE A 286 -16.03 20.90 4.77
CA ILE A 286 -16.17 21.98 5.75
C ILE A 286 -16.51 23.27 4.98
N ARG A 287 -17.75 23.76 5.13
CA ARG A 287 -18.32 24.86 4.34
C ARG A 287 -18.46 26.14 5.16
N ASN A 288 -18.13 27.29 4.60
CA ASN A 288 -18.27 28.58 5.27
C ASN A 288 -19.73 29.08 5.22
N ARG A 289 -20.29 29.61 6.31
CA ARG A 289 -21.65 30.21 6.29
C ARG A 289 -21.69 31.60 5.67
N GLY A 290 -20.61 32.39 5.80
CA GLY A 290 -20.49 33.71 5.16
C GLY A 290 -20.39 33.63 3.64
N LYS A 291 -19.82 32.55 3.10
CA LYS A 291 -19.78 32.22 1.67
C LYS A 291 -20.08 30.74 1.43
N SER A 292 -21.37 30.39 1.31
CA SER A 292 -21.86 29.00 1.26
C SER A 292 -21.41 28.15 0.07
N SER A 293 -20.86 28.79 -0.96
CA SER A 293 -20.18 28.15 -2.10
C SER A 293 -18.72 27.79 -1.84
N ILE A 294 -18.12 28.27 -0.74
CA ILE A 294 -16.70 28.10 -0.42
C ILE A 294 -16.50 27.03 0.67
N CYS A 295 -15.59 26.11 0.36
CA CYS A 295 -15.14 25.03 1.21
C CYS A 295 -13.70 25.29 1.66
N MET A 296 -13.31 24.72 2.81
CA MET A 296 -11.88 24.54 3.11
C MET A 296 -11.26 23.57 2.10
N ASP A 297 -10.03 23.85 1.71
CA ASP A 297 -9.29 23.12 0.69
C ASP A 297 -7.82 23.02 1.10
N SER A 298 -7.28 21.80 1.11
CA SER A 298 -5.88 21.54 1.48
C SER A 298 -4.87 21.86 0.37
N GLN A 299 -5.36 22.23 -0.83
CA GLN A 299 -4.64 22.25 -2.11
C GLN A 299 -4.19 20.85 -2.56
N GLU A 300 -4.02 20.67 -3.87
CA GLU A 300 -3.41 19.48 -4.47
C GLU A 300 -2.10 19.88 -5.17
N ILE A 301 -0.98 19.22 -4.80
CA ILE A 301 0.35 19.08 -5.46
C ILE A 301 1.56 19.39 -4.53
N GLU A 302 2.50 18.44 -4.55
CA GLU A 302 3.90 18.41 -4.06
C GLU A 302 4.23 18.73 -2.59
N ASP A 303 5.32 18.09 -2.13
CA ASP A 303 5.79 18.09 -0.73
C ASP A 303 6.00 19.50 -0.15
N GLY A 304 5.56 19.66 1.09
CA GLY A 304 5.77 20.86 1.91
C GLY A 304 4.50 21.35 2.59
N ASP A 305 4.69 22.19 3.60
CA ASP A 305 3.59 22.69 4.43
C ASP A 305 2.87 23.83 3.68
N LYS A 306 1.65 23.54 3.18
CA LYS A 306 0.84 24.49 2.42
C LYS A 306 -0.26 25.09 3.30
N PRO A 307 -0.61 26.38 3.11
CA PRO A 307 -1.75 26.97 3.82
C PRO A 307 -3.06 26.31 3.37
N ILE A 308 -3.98 26.13 4.31
CA ILE A 308 -5.38 25.83 3.98
C ILE A 308 -6.00 27.07 3.36
N ILE A 309 -6.77 26.89 2.28
CA ILE A 309 -7.42 27.99 1.55
C ILE A 309 -8.93 27.78 1.45
N GLY A 310 -9.65 28.85 1.13
CA GLY A 310 -10.99 28.76 0.60
C GLY A 310 -10.95 28.43 -0.90
N TYR A 311 -11.81 27.51 -1.33
CA TYR A 311 -12.01 27.19 -2.74
C TYR A 311 -13.48 26.80 -3.02
N PRO A 312 -14.01 26.98 -4.24
CA PRO A 312 -15.36 26.53 -4.57
C PRO A 312 -15.60 25.04 -4.24
N CYS A 313 -16.69 24.75 -3.55
CA CYS A 313 -17.08 23.39 -3.16
C CYS A 313 -17.41 22.52 -4.38
N HIS A 314 -16.61 21.50 -4.69
CA HIS A 314 -16.81 20.66 -5.89
C HIS A 314 -17.44 19.29 -5.64
N GLY A 315 -17.61 18.82 -4.39
CA GLY A 315 -18.32 17.57 -4.10
C GLY A 315 -17.56 16.28 -4.42
N GLN A 316 -16.31 16.36 -4.90
CA GLN A 316 -15.52 15.20 -5.35
C GLN A 316 -14.65 14.57 -4.25
N ALA A 317 -14.85 14.97 -2.99
CA ALA A 317 -13.98 14.65 -1.85
C ALA A 317 -12.54 15.18 -2.03
N GLY A 318 -11.51 14.33 -2.05
CA GLY A 318 -10.12 14.73 -2.28
C GLY A 318 -9.55 15.71 -1.25
N ASN A 319 -8.95 16.79 -1.73
CA ASN A 319 -8.48 17.98 -0.99
C ASN A 319 -9.55 18.75 -0.18
N GLN A 320 -10.84 18.54 -0.45
CA GLN A 320 -11.95 19.17 0.28
C GLN A 320 -12.65 18.23 1.29
N PHE A 321 -12.07 17.06 1.57
CA PHE A 321 -12.65 16.08 2.50
C PHE A 321 -11.80 15.94 3.75
N PHE A 322 -12.38 16.31 4.89
CA PHE A 322 -11.73 16.24 6.21
C PHE A 322 -12.47 15.27 7.14
N LEU A 323 -11.83 14.86 8.23
CA LEU A 323 -12.42 14.09 9.32
C LEU A 323 -11.95 14.66 10.66
N MET A 324 -12.84 14.76 11.65
CA MET A 324 -12.49 15.13 13.02
C MET A 324 -12.20 13.89 13.87
N SER A 325 -10.97 13.77 14.39
CA SER A 325 -10.55 12.66 15.25
C SER A 325 -11.10 12.79 16.68
N LYS A 326 -11.09 11.68 17.43
CA LYS A 326 -11.38 11.68 18.88
C LYS A 326 -10.34 12.44 19.71
N LEU A 327 -9.16 12.71 19.15
CA LEU A 327 -8.10 13.52 19.75
C LEU A 327 -8.19 15.01 19.35
N PHE A 328 -9.33 15.43 18.77
CA PHE A 328 -9.61 16.80 18.35
C PHE A 328 -8.71 17.32 17.22
N GLU A 329 -8.22 16.43 16.34
CA GLU A 329 -7.49 16.82 15.13
C GLU A 329 -8.43 16.86 13.92
N ILE A 330 -8.28 17.87 13.04
CA ILE A 330 -8.96 17.90 11.74
C ILE A 330 -7.99 17.34 10.70
N ARG A 331 -8.32 16.17 10.17
CA ARG A 331 -7.40 15.31 9.39
C ARG A 331 -7.85 15.15 7.94
N ARG A 332 -6.87 15.05 7.05
CA ARG A 332 -6.96 14.50 5.70
C ARG A 332 -5.82 13.47 5.56
N GLU A 333 -6.13 12.20 5.76
CA GLU A 333 -5.13 11.11 5.80
C GLU A 333 -4.09 11.37 6.91
N GLU A 334 -2.79 11.37 6.56
CA GLU A 334 -1.68 11.65 7.49
C GLU A 334 -1.37 13.14 7.65
N LYS A 335 -2.18 14.03 7.06
CA LYS A 335 -2.06 15.48 7.21
C LYS A 335 -3.17 16.05 8.09
N CYS A 336 -2.78 16.93 8.99
CA CYS A 336 -3.61 17.60 9.97
C CYS A 336 -3.64 19.11 9.71
N LEU A 337 -4.75 19.77 10.04
CA LEU A 337 -4.77 21.22 10.20
C LEU A 337 -3.89 21.60 11.38
N ASP A 338 -2.93 22.46 11.10
CA ASP A 338 -1.91 22.89 12.04
C ASP A 338 -1.88 24.42 12.08
N TYR A 339 -1.84 24.99 13.28
CA TYR A 339 -1.60 26.41 13.49
C TYR A 339 -0.26 26.62 14.22
N PRO A 340 0.85 26.88 13.49
CA PRO A 340 2.19 27.01 14.08
C PRO A 340 2.38 28.29 14.91
N GLY A 341 1.35 29.14 15.01
CA GLY A 341 1.40 30.41 15.71
C GLY A 341 1.95 31.57 14.86
N GLY A 342 2.09 32.73 15.51
CA GLY A 342 2.63 33.96 14.92
C GLY A 342 1.63 34.81 14.12
N GLN A 343 1.97 36.09 13.97
CA GLN A 343 1.52 36.88 12.81
C GLN A 343 2.40 36.48 11.63
N SER A 344 1.86 36.40 10.41
CA SER A 344 2.75 36.21 9.26
C SER A 344 3.65 37.42 9.09
N GLU A 345 4.75 37.27 8.35
CA GLU A 345 5.46 38.41 7.78
C GLU A 345 4.44 39.39 7.16
N LEU A 346 4.62 40.69 7.42
CA LEU A 346 3.66 41.78 7.16
C LEU A 346 2.38 41.84 8.02
N GLY A 347 2.41 41.39 9.29
CA GLY A 347 1.41 41.77 10.29
C GLY A 347 -0.02 41.29 10.01
N LYS A 348 -0.16 40.22 9.20
CA LYS A 348 -1.44 39.58 8.93
C LYS A 348 -1.73 38.50 9.99
N PRO A 349 -3.00 38.22 10.29
CA PRO A 349 -3.37 37.09 11.13
C PRO A 349 -2.75 35.78 10.62
N GLY A 350 -2.26 34.95 11.53
CA GLY A 350 -1.53 33.73 11.20
C GLY A 350 -2.37 32.72 10.41
N LYS A 351 -1.73 31.92 9.58
CA LYS A 351 -2.40 30.97 8.68
C LYS A 351 -2.44 29.56 9.26
N VAL A 352 -3.52 28.84 8.97
CA VAL A 352 -3.60 27.39 9.17
C VAL A 352 -2.89 26.70 8.01
N VAL A 353 -2.07 25.70 8.29
CA VAL A 353 -1.35 24.89 7.28
C VAL A 353 -1.73 23.42 7.37
N SER A 354 -1.39 22.67 6.33
CA SER A 354 -1.46 21.21 6.27
C SER A 354 -0.11 20.63 6.70
N PHE A 355 0.00 20.16 7.95
CA PHE A 355 1.22 19.56 8.51
C PHE A 355 1.03 18.06 8.75
N SER A 356 2.11 17.31 9.00
CA SER A 356 2.00 15.88 9.34
C SER A 356 1.31 15.69 10.71
N CYS A 357 0.30 14.82 10.78
CA CYS A 357 -0.39 14.52 12.03
C CYS A 357 0.56 13.90 13.05
N HIS A 358 0.56 14.39 14.28
CA HIS A 358 1.46 13.90 15.34
C HIS A 358 0.77 13.49 16.65
N SER A 359 -0.55 13.64 16.79
CA SER A 359 -1.33 13.22 17.99
C SER A 359 -0.90 13.83 19.34
N MET A 360 0.07 14.76 19.35
CA MET A 360 0.54 15.47 20.56
C MET A 360 -0.33 16.68 20.95
N GLN A 361 -1.49 16.86 20.30
CA GLN A 361 -2.41 17.99 20.52
C GLN A 361 -1.71 19.35 20.24
N GLY A 362 -1.94 20.37 21.06
CA GLY A 362 -1.29 21.68 20.91
C GLY A 362 -1.69 22.42 19.63
N ASN A 363 -0.73 22.62 18.73
CA ASN A 363 -0.90 23.30 17.43
C ASN A 363 -1.81 22.55 16.43
N GLN A 364 -2.17 21.29 16.70
CA GLN A 364 -3.09 20.50 15.88
C GLN A 364 -4.45 20.23 16.57
N MET A 365 -4.74 20.88 17.71
CA MET A 365 -5.96 20.66 18.49
C MET A 365 -7.05 21.70 18.17
N TRP A 366 -8.22 21.18 17.81
CA TRP A 366 -9.38 21.94 17.32
C TRP A 366 -10.68 21.50 18.02
N THR A 367 -11.31 22.43 18.71
CA THR A 367 -12.67 22.27 19.24
C THR A 367 -13.70 22.74 18.21
N TYR A 368 -14.87 22.09 18.18
CA TYR A 368 -15.95 22.42 17.25
C TYR A 368 -17.30 22.48 17.96
N GLU A 369 -17.80 23.71 18.16
CA GLU A 369 -19.04 24.00 18.88
C GLU A 369 -19.79 25.14 18.19
N ASN A 370 -21.11 25.01 18.01
CA ASN A 370 -21.97 26.06 17.42
C ASN A 370 -21.47 26.60 16.06
N ASP A 371 -21.02 25.69 15.20
CA ASP A 371 -20.33 25.96 13.92
C ASP A 371 -18.99 26.71 14.01
N ILE A 372 -18.43 26.92 15.19
CA ILE A 372 -17.13 27.60 15.36
C ILE A 372 -16.02 26.56 15.50
N LEU A 373 -14.99 26.68 14.65
CA LEU A 373 -13.74 25.93 14.75
C LEU A 373 -12.71 26.75 15.52
N ARG A 374 -12.47 26.37 16.78
CA ARG A 374 -11.57 27.07 17.72
C ARG A 374 -10.33 26.24 18.00
N HIS A 375 -9.17 26.84 17.79
CA HIS A 375 -7.86 26.25 18.08
C HIS A 375 -7.55 26.28 19.59
N ALA A 376 -6.67 25.40 20.07
CA ALA A 376 -6.22 25.36 21.47
C ALA A 376 -5.60 26.68 21.99
N SER A 377 -5.10 27.55 21.11
CA SER A 377 -4.64 28.90 21.46
C SER A 377 -5.75 29.92 21.73
N GLY A 378 -7.02 29.54 21.56
CA GLY A 378 -8.19 30.38 21.80
C GLY A 378 -8.70 31.17 20.58
N PHE A 379 -7.92 31.24 19.49
CA PHE A 379 -8.33 31.84 18.21
C PHE A 379 -9.24 30.93 17.38
N CYS A 380 -9.98 31.51 16.43
CA CYS A 380 -10.89 30.81 15.53
C CYS A 380 -10.49 30.96 14.07
N ILE A 381 -10.87 29.98 13.25
CA ILE A 381 -10.63 30.01 11.80
C ILE A 381 -11.64 30.96 11.13
N GLU A 382 -11.16 31.93 10.36
CA GLU A 382 -11.96 32.89 9.60
C GLU A 382 -11.64 32.84 8.10
N LEU A 383 -12.68 32.91 7.27
CA LEU A 383 -12.55 33.16 5.83
C LEU A 383 -12.55 34.67 5.55
N SER A 384 -11.68 35.13 4.66
CA SER A 384 -11.66 36.53 4.23
C SER A 384 -13.02 36.99 3.68
N SER A 385 -13.56 38.08 4.22
CA SER A 385 -14.69 38.76 3.59
C SER A 385 -14.30 39.38 2.24
N LYS A 386 -13.05 39.80 2.09
CA LYS A 386 -12.52 40.53 0.91
C LYS A 386 -12.20 39.65 -0.30
N ASN A 387 -11.95 38.35 -0.11
CA ASN A 387 -11.64 37.41 -1.19
C ASN A 387 -12.07 35.98 -0.81
N ASP A 388 -12.07 35.05 -1.74
CA ASP A 388 -12.61 33.69 -1.49
C ASP A 388 -11.54 32.67 -1.08
N LYS A 389 -10.27 33.08 -0.95
CA LYS A 389 -9.11 32.18 -0.78
C LYS A 389 -8.44 32.26 0.58
N ASP A 390 -8.27 33.45 1.15
CA ASP A 390 -7.51 33.60 2.39
C ASP A 390 -8.31 33.09 3.59
N ILE A 391 -7.77 32.07 4.25
CA ILE A 391 -8.18 31.60 5.58
C ILE A 391 -7.08 31.97 6.58
N PHE A 392 -7.48 32.45 7.76
CA PHE A 392 -6.58 32.92 8.81
C PHE A 392 -7.17 32.77 10.22
N MET A 393 -6.33 32.92 11.23
CA MET A 393 -6.72 32.84 12.64
C MET A 393 -7.03 34.24 13.22
N SER A 394 -8.21 34.41 13.80
CA SER A 394 -8.66 35.68 14.39
C SER A 394 -9.34 35.47 15.75
N ASN A 395 -9.66 36.56 16.44
CA ASN A 395 -10.45 36.52 17.67
C ASN A 395 -11.82 35.90 17.40
N CYS A 396 -12.22 34.94 18.22
CA CYS A 396 -13.49 34.24 18.07
C CYS A 396 -14.69 35.16 18.29
N ASP A 397 -15.49 35.34 17.24
CA ASP A 397 -16.76 36.06 17.24
C ASP A 397 -17.89 35.11 16.79
N PRO A 398 -18.76 34.63 17.71
CA PRO A 398 -19.85 33.73 17.36
C PRO A 398 -20.97 34.41 16.54
N THR A 399 -20.94 35.73 16.36
CA THR A 399 -21.85 36.44 15.45
C THR A 399 -21.32 36.45 14.02
N ASN A 400 -20.00 36.46 13.82
CA ASN A 400 -19.35 36.53 12.51
C ASN A 400 -19.61 35.27 11.66
N ASN A 401 -20.38 35.43 10.58
CA ASN A 401 -20.70 34.32 9.68
C ASN A 401 -19.47 33.79 8.89
N TYR A 402 -18.41 34.59 8.75
CA TYR A 402 -17.16 34.15 8.11
C TYR A 402 -16.30 33.24 9.01
N GLN A 403 -16.58 33.18 10.32
CA GLN A 403 -15.99 32.22 11.27
C GLN A 403 -16.86 30.96 11.47
N LYS A 404 -18.06 30.93 10.90
CA LYS A 404 -18.97 29.77 11.01
C LYS A 404 -18.71 28.79 9.88
N TRP A 405 -18.34 27.59 10.28
CA TRP A 405 -18.02 26.46 9.43
C TRP A 405 -18.96 25.30 9.76
N PHE A 406 -19.61 24.72 8.75
CA PHE A 406 -20.50 23.58 8.94
C PHE A 406 -20.02 22.37 8.13
N TRP A 407 -20.12 21.20 8.75
CA TRP A 407 -19.77 19.94 8.12
C TRP A 407 -20.96 19.38 7.37
N LYS A 408 -20.74 18.92 6.14
CA LYS A 408 -21.81 18.35 5.30
C LYS A 408 -22.36 17.01 5.80
N LYS A 409 -21.60 16.27 6.62
CA LYS A 409 -22.04 15.03 7.27
C LYS A 409 -21.63 15.01 8.74
N ARG A 410 -22.55 14.53 9.58
CA ARG A 410 -22.37 14.31 11.02
C ARG A 410 -22.87 12.90 11.33
N ILE A 411 -22.20 12.19 12.24
CA ILE A 411 -22.78 10.98 12.82
C ILE A 411 -23.84 11.43 13.84
N ASN A 412 -25.11 11.14 13.58
CA ASN A 412 -26.12 11.22 14.62
C ASN A 412 -25.93 10.02 15.54
N ASN A 413 -25.67 10.25 16.83
CA ASN A 413 -25.72 9.22 17.87
C ASN A 413 -27.20 8.85 18.14
N SER A 414 -27.83 8.18 17.18
CA SER A 414 -29.23 7.75 17.23
C SER A 414 -29.40 6.30 16.79
N THR A 415 -28.52 5.42 17.27
CA THR A 415 -28.68 3.95 17.31
C THR A 415 -27.80 3.36 18.43
N GLN A 416 -28.11 3.70 19.68
CA GLN A 416 -27.81 2.85 20.84
C GLN A 416 -29.12 2.59 21.59
N THR A 417 -29.81 1.54 21.18
CA THR A 417 -30.89 0.82 21.88
C THR A 417 -30.84 -0.63 21.42
#